data_AF-A0A7V5PPB6-F1
#
_entry.id   AF-A0A7V5PPB6-F1
#
_cell.length_a   1.000
_cell.length_b   1.000
_cell.length_c   1.000
_cell.angle_alpha   90.00
_cell.angle_beta   90.00
_cell.angle_gamma   90.00
#
_symmetry.space_group_name_H-M   'P 1'
#
loop_
_entity.id
_entity.type
_entity.pdbx_description
1 polymer ?
#
loop_
_entity_poly.entity_id
_entity_poly.type
_entity_poly.pdbx_seq_one_letter_code
_entity_poly.pdbx_strand_id
1 'polypeptide(L)'
;GKVQFQDLLENITYREELDEQTGRKQRVVVESKNKNLTPHILIVDEKGEKLNQYFVPVKGFLQVNNGDEVHAGDILVKIPREIGKTRDITGGLPRVAELFEARTPKDRAIVSEIDGYVKFGPIKRGIREIIVESDLETKKYSVPHGMHILVHENDFVRAGERLTDGAIAPEDILHIQGPAKVQEYLVNEIQEVYRLQGVKINDKHIGIIVRQMLKKVKVEDPGDTNFLPGDQVYKSDFFEENAKIANKLVVTDPGDSLFREGSITDKKTVELINKDLKKAKKKPVKFRKARPATFTPMLLGITQAALTTKSFISAASFQETTQVLTDAAIAGKEDELIGLKENVILGHLIPAGTGMRQYDNALIEVEIDEEEEKAAEEGAESQEQEAPATENKIPQSDSGEELKDQQKIEK
;
A
#
# COMPACT_ATOMS: atom_id res chain seq x y z
N GLY A 1 -24.05 13.61 -41.50
CA GLY A 1 -24.19 12.14 -41.62
C GLY A 1 -25.49 11.71 -40.97
N LYS A 2 -25.97 10.50 -41.25
CA LYS A 2 -27.17 9.94 -40.61
C LYS A 2 -26.82 9.02 -39.45
N VAL A 3 -27.60 9.09 -38.38
CA VAL A 3 -27.48 8.23 -37.20
C VAL A 3 -28.11 6.88 -37.51
N GLN A 4 -27.37 5.79 -37.29
CA GLN A 4 -27.88 4.43 -37.36
C GLN A 4 -27.62 3.71 -36.04
N PHE A 5 -28.69 3.22 -35.42
CA PHE A 5 -28.64 2.45 -34.19
C PHE A 5 -28.24 1.01 -34.48
N GLN A 6 -27.21 0.51 -33.79
CA GLN A 6 -26.81 -0.89 -33.85
C GLN A 6 -26.75 -1.44 -32.43
N ASP A 7 -27.41 -2.59 -32.22
CA ASP A 7 -27.66 -3.21 -30.91
C ASP A 7 -28.37 -2.28 -29.89
N LEU A 8 -29.13 -1.29 -30.38
CA LEU A 8 -29.99 -0.42 -29.58
C LEU A 8 -31.47 -0.78 -29.86
N LEU A 9 -32.01 -1.69 -29.04
CA LEU A 9 -33.38 -2.18 -29.08
C LEU A 9 -34.18 -1.69 -27.87
N GLU A 10 -35.40 -1.22 -28.14
CA GLU A 10 -36.34 -0.75 -27.13
C GLU A 10 -36.73 -1.87 -26.16
N ASN A 11 -36.73 -1.57 -24.85
CA ASN A 11 -36.98 -2.49 -23.73
C ASN A 11 -35.96 -3.63 -23.54
N ILE A 12 -34.93 -3.73 -24.38
CA ILE A 12 -33.85 -4.74 -24.26
C ILE A 12 -32.51 -4.11 -23.90
N THR A 13 -32.14 -3.03 -24.59
CA THR A 13 -30.86 -2.30 -24.37
C THR A 13 -31.08 -0.81 -24.08
N TYR A 14 -32.26 -0.26 -24.35
CA TYR A 14 -32.63 1.08 -23.85
C TYR A 14 -34.11 1.13 -23.43
N ARG A 15 -34.45 2.04 -22.52
CA ARG A 15 -35.80 2.26 -22.02
C ARG A 15 -36.12 3.75 -21.99
N GLU A 16 -37.38 4.11 -22.22
CA GLU A 16 -37.86 5.46 -21.96
C GLU A 16 -38.17 5.63 -20.46
N GLU A 17 -37.45 6.53 -19.81
CA GLU A 17 -37.70 7.00 -18.45
C GLU A 17 -38.19 8.45 -18.49
N LEU A 18 -39.06 8.81 -17.55
CA LEU A 18 -39.48 10.20 -17.37
C LEU A 18 -38.46 10.89 -16.48
N ASP A 19 -37.92 12.01 -16.94
CA ASP A 19 -37.07 12.87 -16.11
C ASP A 19 -37.93 13.60 -15.07
N GLU A 20 -37.69 13.31 -13.79
CA GLU A 20 -38.45 13.86 -12.64
C GLU A 20 -38.37 15.40 -12.57
N GLN A 21 -37.32 16.02 -13.11
CA GLN A 21 -37.14 17.48 -13.06
C GLN A 21 -37.81 18.20 -14.23
N THR A 22 -37.73 17.63 -15.44
CA THR A 22 -38.19 18.31 -16.67
C THR A 22 -39.52 17.79 -17.19
N GLY A 23 -40.01 16.65 -16.69
CA GLY A 23 -41.21 15.97 -17.18
C GLY A 23 -41.10 15.45 -18.62
N ARG A 24 -39.91 15.52 -19.23
CA ARG A 24 -39.65 15.03 -20.58
C ARG A 24 -39.25 13.56 -20.53
N LYS A 25 -39.68 12.79 -21.52
CA LYS A 25 -39.22 11.42 -21.71
C LYS A 25 -37.78 11.44 -22.21
N GLN A 26 -36.89 10.73 -21.52
CA GLN A 26 -35.50 10.52 -21.88
C GLN A 26 -35.27 9.03 -22.13
N ARG A 27 -34.44 8.70 -23.11
CA ARG A 27 -34.07 7.31 -23.41
C ARG A 27 -32.78 6.97 -22.71
N VAL A 28 -32.84 6.03 -21.79
CA VAL A 28 -31.71 5.56 -20.98
C VAL A 28 -31.26 4.21 -21.50
N VAL A 29 -29.96 4.05 -21.77
CA VAL A 29 -29.38 2.75 -22.10
C VAL A 29 -29.33 1.88 -20.83
N VAL A 30 -29.92 0.69 -20.90
CA VAL A 30 -30.02 -0.26 -19.77
C VAL A 30 -29.18 -1.50 -20.06
N GLU A 31 -28.63 -2.12 -19.02
CA GLU A 31 -27.86 -3.35 -19.16
C GLU A 31 -28.76 -4.49 -19.68
N SER A 32 -28.38 -5.08 -20.81
CA SER A 32 -29.12 -6.21 -21.38
C SER A 32 -28.74 -7.53 -20.72
N LYS A 33 -29.71 -8.41 -20.53
CA LYS A 33 -29.46 -9.81 -20.13
C LYS A 33 -28.63 -10.58 -21.17
N ASN A 34 -28.69 -10.16 -22.44
CA ASN A 34 -27.91 -10.75 -23.53
C ASN A 34 -26.57 -10.04 -23.69
N LYS A 35 -25.49 -10.67 -23.22
CA LYS A 35 -24.11 -10.13 -23.21
C LYS A 35 -23.46 -9.95 -24.60
N ASN A 36 -24.15 -10.32 -25.67
CA ASN A 36 -23.66 -10.15 -27.04
C ASN A 36 -24.12 -8.84 -27.70
N LEU A 37 -25.11 -8.15 -27.14
CA LEU A 37 -25.61 -6.89 -27.67
C LEU A 37 -24.77 -5.75 -27.12
N THR A 38 -24.07 -5.03 -27.99
CA THR A 38 -23.20 -3.91 -27.60
C THR A 38 -23.79 -2.60 -28.10
N PRO A 39 -24.54 -1.83 -27.31
CA PRO A 39 -25.23 -0.65 -27.81
C PRO A 39 -24.23 0.37 -28.37
N HIS A 40 -24.34 0.67 -29.67
CA HIS A 40 -23.52 1.66 -30.33
C HIS A 40 -24.28 2.44 -31.42
N ILE A 41 -23.81 3.65 -31.66
CA ILE A 41 -24.30 4.56 -32.67
C ILE A 41 -23.30 4.58 -33.82
N LEU A 42 -23.77 4.27 -35.02
CA LEU A 42 -23.01 4.45 -36.25
C LEU A 42 -23.42 5.77 -36.91
N ILE A 43 -22.44 6.49 -37.43
CA ILE A 43 -22.68 7.61 -38.35
C ILE A 43 -22.39 7.12 -39.76
N VAL A 44 -23.41 7.15 -40.62
CA VAL A 44 -23.29 6.77 -42.03
C VAL A 44 -23.37 7.98 -42.95
N ASP A 45 -22.64 7.93 -44.06
CA ASP A 45 -22.76 8.91 -45.14
C ASP A 45 -24.01 8.65 -46.00
N GLU A 46 -24.33 9.54 -46.94
CA GLU A 46 -25.47 9.39 -47.87
C GLU A 46 -25.39 8.12 -48.72
N LYS A 47 -24.18 7.56 -48.89
CA LYS A 47 -23.91 6.30 -49.61
C LYS A 47 -23.98 5.05 -48.72
N GLY A 48 -24.27 5.20 -47.42
CA GLY A 48 -24.31 4.09 -46.47
C GLY A 48 -22.95 3.62 -45.98
N GLU A 49 -21.85 4.30 -46.34
CA GLU A 49 -20.53 4.02 -45.80
C GLU A 49 -20.40 4.54 -44.36
N LYS A 50 -19.76 3.73 -43.50
CA LYS A 50 -19.58 4.05 -42.08
C LYS A 50 -18.47 5.10 -41.93
N LEU A 51 -18.83 6.29 -41.45
CA LEU A 51 -17.89 7.36 -41.14
C LEU A 51 -17.24 7.15 -39.77
N ASN A 52 -18.05 6.84 -38.75
CA ASN A 52 -17.58 6.63 -37.38
C ASN A 52 -18.52 5.75 -36.56
N GLN A 53 -18.00 5.17 -35.48
CA GLN A 53 -18.73 4.32 -34.54
C GLN A 53 -18.51 4.80 -33.10
N TYR A 54 -19.59 5.04 -32.37
CA TYR A 54 -19.57 5.50 -30.98
C TYR A 54 -20.31 4.51 -30.08
N PHE A 55 -19.62 3.98 -29.07
CA PHE A 55 -20.22 3.07 -28.10
C PHE A 55 -20.96 3.86 -27.03
N VAL A 56 -22.14 3.39 -26.66
CA VAL A 56 -22.96 4.05 -25.64
C VAL A 56 -22.85 3.25 -24.34
N PRO A 57 -22.33 3.83 -23.25
CA PRO A 57 -22.28 3.14 -21.97
C PRO A 57 -23.68 2.95 -21.39
N VAL A 58 -23.79 2.01 -20.46
CA VAL A 58 -24.99 1.85 -19.64
C VAL A 58 -25.26 3.15 -18.87
N LYS A 59 -26.52 3.51 -18.68
CA LYS A 59 -26.99 4.77 -18.07
C LYS A 59 -26.70 6.04 -18.88
N GLY A 60 -26.22 5.92 -20.11
CA GLY A 60 -26.17 7.05 -21.04
C GLY A 60 -27.57 7.46 -21.50
N PHE A 61 -27.84 8.78 -21.53
CA PHE A 61 -29.07 9.32 -22.12
C PHE A 61 -28.87 9.56 -23.62
N LEU A 62 -29.65 8.89 -24.46
CA LEU A 62 -29.66 9.12 -25.90
C LEU A 62 -30.38 10.44 -26.20
N GLN A 63 -29.75 11.33 -26.99
CA GLN A 63 -30.34 12.60 -27.42
C GLN A 63 -30.85 12.56 -28.87
N VAL A 64 -30.41 11.57 -29.64
CA VAL A 64 -30.76 11.39 -31.05
C VAL A 64 -31.69 10.20 -31.27
N ASN A 65 -32.42 10.18 -32.39
CA ASN A 65 -33.19 9.05 -32.86
C ASN A 65 -32.44 8.28 -33.97
N ASN A 66 -32.87 7.04 -34.21
CA ASN A 66 -32.42 6.29 -35.37
C ASN A 66 -32.90 6.98 -36.66
N GLY A 67 -31.98 7.30 -37.57
CA GLY A 67 -32.25 7.97 -38.83
C GLY A 67 -32.07 9.49 -38.82
N ASP A 68 -31.79 10.11 -37.66
CA ASP A 68 -31.61 11.57 -37.57
C ASP A 68 -30.36 12.03 -38.33
N GLU A 69 -30.45 13.21 -38.96
CA GLU A 69 -29.31 13.87 -39.57
C GLU A 69 -28.53 14.67 -38.52
N VAL A 70 -27.23 14.39 -38.42
CA VAL A 70 -26.31 15.02 -37.45
C VAL A 70 -25.12 15.67 -38.16
N HIS A 71 -24.70 16.79 -37.60
CA HIS A 71 -23.55 17.57 -38.02
C HIS A 71 -22.40 17.41 -37.02
N ALA A 72 -21.19 17.80 -37.43
CA ALA A 72 -20.06 17.83 -36.54
C ALA A 72 -20.31 18.83 -35.39
N GLY A 73 -20.28 18.35 -34.15
CA GLY A 73 -20.57 19.13 -32.95
C GLY A 73 -21.90 18.82 -32.28
N ASP A 74 -22.79 18.05 -32.93
CA ASP A 74 -24.06 17.63 -32.33
C ASP A 74 -23.85 16.59 -31.21
N ILE A 75 -24.70 16.68 -30.18
CA ILE A 75 -24.63 15.80 -29.01
C ILE A 75 -25.43 14.52 -29.30
N LEU A 76 -24.74 13.39 -29.43
CA LEU A 76 -25.37 12.08 -29.63
C LEU A 76 -25.91 11.48 -28.33
N VAL A 77 -25.10 11.53 -27.29
CA VAL A 77 -25.37 10.92 -25.98
C VAL A 77 -24.97 11.92 -24.90
N LYS A 78 -25.86 12.13 -23.94
CA LYS A 78 -25.55 12.80 -22.69
C LYS A 78 -25.32 11.74 -21.63
N ILE A 79 -24.06 11.51 -21.30
CA ILE A 79 -23.73 10.67 -20.14
C ILE A 79 -23.91 11.59 -18.93
N PRO A 80 -24.83 11.27 -17.98
CA PRO A 80 -24.83 11.97 -16.72
C PRO A 80 -23.50 11.66 -16.06
N ARG A 81 -22.57 12.62 -16.13
CA ARG A 81 -21.57 12.75 -15.09
C ARG A 81 -22.42 12.97 -13.85
N GLU A 82 -22.44 12.03 -12.92
CA GLU A 82 -23.02 12.26 -11.61
C GLU A 82 -22.20 13.41 -11.02
N ILE A 83 -22.60 14.65 -11.32
CA ILE A 83 -21.99 15.90 -10.80
C ILE A 83 -22.04 15.87 -9.26
N GLY A 84 -22.92 15.04 -8.70
CA GLY A 84 -23.08 14.76 -7.28
C GLY A 84 -22.68 13.35 -6.80
N LYS A 85 -21.98 12.51 -7.59
CA LYS A 85 -21.03 11.58 -6.95
C LYS A 85 -19.75 12.37 -6.76
N THR A 86 -19.79 13.23 -5.75
CA THR A 86 -18.61 13.62 -5.00
C THR A 86 -17.67 12.42 -4.92
N ARG A 87 -16.54 12.42 -5.67
CA ARG A 87 -15.45 11.42 -5.72
C ARG A 87 -15.52 10.30 -4.66
N ASP A 88 -16.43 9.33 -4.76
CA ASP A 88 -16.63 8.29 -3.73
C ASP A 88 -16.58 8.81 -2.25
N ILE A 89 -16.98 10.07 -2.04
CA ILE A 89 -16.89 10.81 -0.76
C ILE A 89 -17.99 10.32 0.18
N THR A 90 -19.11 9.87 -0.39
CA THR A 90 -20.29 9.39 0.33
C THR A 90 -19.97 8.21 1.25
N GLY A 91 -18.82 7.56 1.07
CA GLY A 91 -18.35 6.50 1.94
C GLY A 91 -17.89 6.96 3.32
N GLY A 92 -17.64 8.26 3.57
CA GLY A 92 -17.22 8.75 4.89
C GLY A 92 -16.06 7.93 5.49
N LEU A 93 -16.19 7.53 6.77
CA LEU A 93 -15.22 6.66 7.45
C LEU A 93 -15.03 5.27 6.80
N PRO A 94 -16.08 4.57 6.33
CA PRO A 94 -15.92 3.31 5.58
C PRO A 94 -14.91 3.38 4.44
N ARG A 95 -14.90 4.48 3.67
CA ARG A 95 -13.94 4.64 2.57
C ARG A 95 -12.50 4.73 3.05
N VAL A 96 -12.27 5.46 4.15
CA VAL A 96 -10.95 5.55 4.78
C VAL A 96 -10.49 4.18 5.28
N ALA A 97 -11.39 3.38 5.85
CA ALA A 97 -11.09 2.02 6.27
C ALA A 97 -10.73 1.11 5.08
N GLU A 98 -11.45 1.21 3.96
CA GLU A 98 -11.10 0.46 2.73
C GLU A 98 -9.70 0.81 2.22
N LEU A 99 -9.34 2.10 2.23
CA LEU A 99 -8.02 2.57 1.80
C LEU A 99 -6.91 2.09 2.74
N PHE A 100 -7.11 2.15 4.06
CA PHE A 100 -6.12 1.65 5.03
C PHE A 100 -6.00 0.13 5.03
N GLU A 101 -7.04 -0.60 4.65
CA GLU A 101 -6.97 -2.04 4.45
C GLU A 101 -6.46 -2.44 3.05
N ALA A 102 -6.07 -1.46 2.21
CA ALA A 102 -5.62 -1.67 0.84
C ALA A 102 -6.59 -2.52 0.00
N ARG A 103 -7.90 -2.40 0.26
CA ARG A 103 -8.92 -3.22 -0.41
C ARG A 103 -9.10 -2.79 -1.86
N THR A 104 -9.29 -3.77 -2.75
CA THR A 104 -9.62 -3.49 -4.14
C THR A 104 -11.06 -2.96 -4.26
N PRO A 105 -11.28 -1.81 -4.92
CA PRO A 105 -12.62 -1.30 -5.18
C PRO A 105 -13.47 -2.26 -6.02
N LYS A 106 -14.79 -2.27 -5.82
CA LYS A 106 -15.72 -3.10 -6.60
C LYS A 106 -15.83 -2.62 -8.04
N ASP A 107 -15.79 -1.30 -8.24
CA ASP A 107 -15.77 -0.60 -9.52
C ASP A 107 -14.34 -0.25 -9.95
N ARG A 108 -13.45 -1.25 -9.94
CA ARG A 108 -12.04 -1.08 -10.34
C ARG A 108 -11.94 -0.63 -11.80
N ALA A 109 -11.29 0.51 -12.02
CA ALA A 109 -10.89 0.96 -13.33
C ALA A 109 -9.71 0.13 -13.85
N ILE A 110 -9.73 -0.17 -15.15
CA ILE A 110 -8.61 -0.80 -15.84
C ILE A 110 -7.65 0.31 -16.27
N VAL A 111 -6.39 0.19 -15.84
CA VAL A 111 -5.32 1.14 -16.16
C VAL A 111 -4.32 0.53 -17.14
N SER A 112 -3.68 1.37 -17.96
CA SER A 112 -2.58 0.93 -18.80
C SER A 112 -1.33 0.69 -17.95
N GLU A 113 -0.57 -0.35 -18.26
CA GLU A 113 0.70 -0.68 -17.61
C GLU A 113 1.91 -0.24 -18.44
N ILE A 114 1.69 0.08 -19.72
CA ILE A 114 2.71 0.52 -20.67
C ILE A 114 2.28 1.81 -21.36
N ASP A 115 3.26 2.59 -21.82
CA ASP A 115 3.02 3.74 -22.69
C ASP A 115 2.80 3.24 -24.12
N GLY A 116 1.75 3.70 -24.80
CA GLY A 116 1.50 3.27 -26.17
C GLY A 116 0.20 3.77 -26.79
N TYR A 117 -0.06 3.33 -28.02
CA TYR A 117 -1.27 3.64 -28.76
C TYR A 117 -2.35 2.58 -28.56
N VAL A 118 -3.58 3.04 -28.38
CA VAL A 118 -4.74 2.17 -28.13
C VAL A 118 -5.32 1.64 -29.44
N LYS A 119 -5.56 0.33 -29.50
CA LYS A 119 -6.31 -0.37 -30.54
C LYS A 119 -7.41 -1.22 -29.92
N PHE A 120 -8.55 -1.35 -30.60
CA PHE A 120 -9.61 -2.22 -30.13
C PHE A 120 -9.53 -3.60 -30.76
N GLY A 121 -9.54 -4.63 -29.92
CA GLY A 121 -9.63 -6.03 -30.32
C GLY A 121 -11.08 -6.49 -30.53
N PRO A 122 -11.26 -7.75 -30.98
CA PRO A 122 -12.57 -8.33 -31.18
C PRO A 122 -13.30 -8.53 -29.85
N ILE A 123 -14.62 -8.43 -29.89
CA ILE A 123 -15.49 -8.67 -28.73
C ILE A 123 -15.78 -10.18 -28.64
N LYS A 124 -15.41 -10.81 -27.52
CA LYS A 124 -15.68 -12.23 -27.26
C LYS A 124 -16.55 -12.37 -26.04
N ARG A 125 -17.76 -12.94 -26.19
CA ARG A 125 -18.68 -13.26 -25.08
C ARG A 125 -18.96 -12.08 -24.14
N GLY A 126 -19.09 -10.86 -24.68
CA GLY A 126 -19.30 -9.66 -23.87
C GLY A 126 -18.06 -9.16 -23.12
N ILE A 127 -16.86 -9.57 -23.53
CA ILE A 127 -15.60 -8.97 -23.09
C ILE A 127 -14.97 -8.31 -24.31
N ARG A 128 -14.62 -7.03 -24.18
CA ARG A 128 -13.92 -6.27 -25.22
C ARG A 128 -12.44 -6.24 -24.89
N GLU A 129 -11.61 -6.64 -25.84
CA GLU A 129 -10.16 -6.52 -25.70
C GLU A 129 -9.73 -5.10 -26.10
N ILE A 130 -8.96 -4.42 -25.25
CA ILE A 130 -8.22 -3.19 -25.58
C ILE A 130 -6.75 -3.58 -25.67
N ILE A 131 -6.09 -3.23 -26.76
CA ILE A 131 -4.68 -3.54 -27.00
C ILE A 131 -3.93 -2.21 -26.95
N VAL A 132 -2.95 -2.10 -26.07
CA VAL A 132 -2.01 -0.97 -26.05
C VAL A 132 -0.72 -1.46 -26.71
N GLU A 133 -0.31 -0.79 -27.79
CA GLU A 133 0.91 -1.11 -28.52
C GLU A 133 1.95 -0.01 -28.29
N SER A 134 3.09 -0.43 -27.74
CA SER A 134 4.32 0.36 -27.66
C SER A 134 5.31 -0.14 -28.73
N ASP A 135 6.40 0.60 -28.94
CA ASP A 135 7.44 0.21 -29.91
C ASP A 135 8.12 -1.13 -29.57
N LEU A 136 8.10 -1.50 -28.28
CA LEU A 136 8.80 -2.69 -27.75
C LEU A 136 7.86 -3.82 -27.33
N GLU A 137 6.66 -3.49 -26.86
CA GLU A 137 5.74 -4.44 -26.24
C GLU A 137 4.28 -4.14 -26.58
N THR A 138 3.47 -5.19 -26.69
CA THR A 138 2.03 -5.09 -26.87
C THR A 138 1.31 -5.73 -25.70
N LYS A 139 0.39 -5.00 -25.05
CA LYS A 139 -0.35 -5.49 -23.89
C LYS A 139 -1.84 -5.46 -24.13
N LYS A 140 -2.52 -6.54 -23.71
CA LYS A 140 -3.97 -6.73 -23.93
C LYS A 140 -4.70 -6.63 -22.61
N TYR A 141 -5.74 -5.79 -22.58
CA TYR A 141 -6.61 -5.54 -21.45
C TYR A 141 -8.01 -6.03 -21.77
N SER A 142 -8.61 -6.80 -20.86
CA SER A 142 -9.96 -7.32 -21.01
C SER A 142 -10.95 -6.42 -20.28
N VAL A 143 -11.81 -5.72 -21.02
CA VAL A 143 -12.84 -4.83 -20.48
C VAL A 143 -14.19 -5.55 -20.48
N PRO A 144 -14.83 -5.76 -19.31
CA PRO A 144 -16.18 -6.32 -19.24
C PRO A 144 -17.22 -5.45 -19.94
N HIS A 145 -18.27 -6.07 -20.49
CA HIS A 145 -19.43 -5.36 -21.03
C HIS A 145 -20.05 -4.44 -19.96
N GLY A 146 -20.36 -3.21 -20.36
CA GLY A 146 -21.03 -2.22 -19.52
C GLY A 146 -20.12 -1.19 -18.83
N MET A 147 -18.79 -1.39 -18.84
CA MET A 147 -17.87 -0.35 -18.39
C MET A 147 -17.71 0.74 -19.46
N HIS A 148 -17.67 2.00 -19.02
CA HIS A 148 -17.42 3.13 -19.90
C HIS A 148 -15.91 3.22 -20.21
N ILE A 149 -15.57 3.18 -21.50
CA ILE A 149 -14.19 3.30 -21.98
C ILE A 149 -13.92 4.80 -22.19
N LEU A 150 -12.83 5.30 -21.61
CA LEU A 150 -12.45 6.72 -21.66
C LEU A 150 -11.58 7.07 -22.87
N VAL A 151 -11.00 6.06 -23.51
CA VAL A 151 -10.02 6.19 -24.59
C VAL A 151 -10.62 5.84 -25.95
N HIS A 152 -10.11 6.48 -26.99
CA HIS A 152 -10.46 6.22 -28.39
C HIS A 152 -9.37 5.42 -29.13
N GLU A 153 -9.70 4.98 -30.34
CA GLU A 153 -8.76 4.25 -31.17
C GLU A 153 -7.67 5.20 -31.70
N ASN A 154 -6.41 4.77 -31.60
CA ASN A 154 -5.20 5.54 -31.85
C ASN A 154 -4.91 6.66 -30.85
N ASP A 155 -5.58 6.70 -29.69
CA ASP A 155 -5.17 7.57 -28.60
C ASP A 155 -3.83 7.10 -28.00
N PHE A 156 -2.97 8.04 -27.64
CA PHE A 156 -1.74 7.77 -26.91
C PHE A 156 -2.02 7.83 -25.40
N VAL A 157 -1.80 6.70 -24.71
CA VAL A 157 -2.00 6.57 -23.26
C VAL A 157 -0.66 6.35 -22.56
N ARG A 158 -0.55 6.88 -21.33
CA ARG A 158 0.61 6.64 -20.47
C ARG A 158 0.39 5.52 -19.47
N ALA A 159 1.48 4.95 -18.96
CA ALA A 159 1.47 3.97 -17.88
C ALA A 159 0.81 4.57 -16.62
N GLY A 160 -0.23 3.89 -16.14
CA GLY A 160 -1.09 4.27 -15.04
C GLY A 160 -2.29 5.12 -15.44
N GLU A 161 -2.45 5.46 -16.72
CA GLU A 161 -3.63 6.16 -17.21
C GLU A 161 -4.84 5.21 -17.29
N ARG A 162 -6.03 5.75 -16.99
CA ARG A 162 -7.28 4.98 -16.93
C ARG A 162 -7.82 4.75 -18.32
N LEU A 163 -8.02 3.48 -18.68
CA LEU A 163 -8.70 3.07 -19.91
C LEU A 163 -10.22 3.06 -19.75
N THR A 164 -10.69 2.75 -18.53
CA THR A 164 -12.12 2.73 -18.19
C THR A 164 -12.44 3.65 -17.02
N ASP A 165 -13.71 4.01 -16.89
CA ASP A 165 -14.23 4.69 -15.70
C ASP A 165 -14.16 3.78 -14.46
N GLY A 166 -14.12 4.39 -13.26
CA GLY A 166 -14.01 3.70 -11.97
C GLY A 166 -12.82 4.14 -11.10
N ALA A 167 -12.71 3.52 -9.93
CA ALA A 167 -11.64 3.77 -8.96
C ALA A 167 -10.38 2.94 -9.28
N ILE A 168 -9.20 3.54 -9.15
CA ILE A 168 -7.93 2.83 -9.38
C ILE A 168 -7.59 2.02 -8.14
N ALA A 169 -7.20 0.75 -8.32
CA ALA A 169 -6.73 -0.05 -7.20
C ALA A 169 -5.32 0.40 -6.77
N PRO A 170 -5.05 0.58 -5.46
CA PRO A 170 -3.71 0.96 -4.97
C PRO A 170 -2.60 -0.01 -5.38
N GLU A 171 -2.93 -1.30 -5.50
CA GLU A 171 -2.02 -2.34 -5.98
C GLU A 171 -1.59 -2.10 -7.43
N ASP A 172 -2.48 -1.67 -8.31
CA ASP A 172 -2.14 -1.38 -9.70
C ASP A 172 -1.18 -0.19 -9.79
N ILE A 173 -1.42 0.85 -8.99
CA ILE A 173 -0.53 2.00 -8.89
C ILE A 173 0.85 1.55 -8.40
N LEU A 174 0.92 0.59 -7.48
CA LEU A 174 2.20 0.08 -6.96
C LEU A 174 3.03 -0.61 -8.03
N HIS A 175 2.40 -1.50 -8.80
CA HIS A 175 3.10 -2.27 -9.82
C HIS A 175 3.51 -1.41 -11.02
N ILE A 176 2.70 -0.40 -11.37
CA ILE A 176 2.91 0.40 -12.58
C ILE A 176 3.76 1.63 -12.30
N GLN A 177 3.39 2.42 -11.28
CA GLN A 177 3.99 3.74 -11.00
C GLN A 177 4.96 3.71 -9.82
N GLY A 178 4.99 2.62 -9.06
CA GLY A 178 5.90 2.43 -7.94
C GLY A 178 5.41 3.01 -6.61
N PRO A 179 6.20 2.82 -5.53
CA PRO A 179 5.76 3.08 -4.15
C PRO A 179 5.53 4.57 -3.85
N ALA A 180 6.27 5.48 -4.49
CA ALA A 180 6.11 6.92 -4.26
C ALA A 180 4.73 7.42 -4.73
N LYS A 181 4.27 6.92 -5.89
CA LYS A 181 2.96 7.31 -6.45
C LYS A 181 1.80 6.71 -5.67
N VAL A 182 1.93 5.49 -5.17
CA VAL A 182 0.95 4.91 -4.24
C VAL A 182 0.86 5.72 -2.94
N GLN A 183 1.99 6.17 -2.40
CA GLN A 183 2.00 6.99 -1.20
C GLN A 183 1.26 8.31 -1.42
N GLU A 184 1.57 9.00 -2.51
CA GLU A 184 0.89 10.25 -2.90
C GLU A 184 -0.62 10.01 -3.08
N TYR A 185 -0.99 8.94 -3.79
CA TYR A 185 -2.38 8.56 -4.01
C TYR A 185 -3.13 8.32 -2.70
N LEU A 186 -2.62 7.44 -1.82
CA LEU A 186 -3.27 7.10 -0.55
C LEU A 186 -3.37 8.32 0.38
N VAL A 187 -2.32 9.14 0.46
CA VAL A 187 -2.33 10.34 1.29
C VAL A 187 -3.39 11.32 0.79
N ASN A 188 -3.43 11.61 -0.51
CA ASN A 188 -4.40 12.53 -1.08
C ASN A 188 -5.84 12.02 -0.93
N GLU A 189 -6.09 10.75 -1.24
CA GLU A 189 -7.44 10.19 -1.22
C GLU A 189 -8.01 10.15 0.21
N ILE A 190 -7.21 9.75 1.20
CA ILE A 190 -7.62 9.76 2.61
C ILE A 190 -7.84 11.20 3.10
N GLN A 191 -6.90 12.09 2.77
CA GLN A 191 -6.93 13.49 3.18
C GLN A 191 -8.16 14.21 2.62
N GLU A 192 -8.56 13.92 1.40
CA GLU A 192 -9.77 14.48 0.81
C GLU A 192 -11.01 14.13 1.61
N VAL A 193 -11.19 12.86 1.99
CA VAL A 193 -12.34 12.43 2.81
C VAL A 193 -12.42 13.21 4.12
N TYR A 194 -11.28 13.40 4.81
CA TYR A 194 -11.24 14.22 6.03
C TYR A 194 -11.51 15.70 5.77
N ARG A 195 -10.95 16.27 4.70
CA ARG A 195 -11.20 17.68 4.31
C ARG A 195 -12.68 17.93 4.03
N LEU A 196 -13.37 16.97 3.43
CA LEU A 196 -14.79 17.05 3.13
C LEU A 196 -15.67 16.97 4.37
N GLN A 197 -15.21 16.26 5.40
CA GLN A 197 -15.81 16.28 6.74
C GLN A 197 -15.40 17.52 7.57
N GLY A 198 -14.61 18.43 7.00
CA GLY A 198 -14.13 19.63 7.68
C GLY A 198 -12.98 19.39 8.67
N VAL A 199 -12.43 18.17 8.73
CA VAL A 199 -11.33 17.81 9.62
C VAL A 199 -10.00 18.06 8.92
N LYS A 200 -9.14 18.90 9.52
CA LYS A 200 -7.80 19.18 9.00
C LYS A 200 -6.78 18.28 9.68
N ILE A 201 -6.21 17.33 8.95
CA ILE A 201 -5.12 16.45 9.40
C ILE A 201 -3.86 16.82 8.62
N ASN A 202 -2.69 16.81 9.26
CA ASN A 202 -1.43 16.99 8.54
C ASN A 202 -1.04 15.71 7.78
N ASP A 203 -0.64 15.84 6.53
CA ASP A 203 -0.27 14.74 5.64
C ASP A 203 0.84 13.83 6.23
N LYS A 204 1.67 14.36 7.13
CA LYS A 204 2.69 13.57 7.88
C LYS A 204 2.08 12.41 8.65
N HIS A 205 0.91 12.57 9.25
CA HIS A 205 0.27 11.51 10.03
C HIS A 205 -0.15 10.34 9.14
N ILE A 206 -0.80 10.66 8.01
CA ILE A 206 -1.23 9.65 7.03
C ILE A 206 0.01 8.99 6.41
N GLY A 207 1.05 9.78 6.10
CA GLY A 207 2.32 9.28 5.58
C GLY A 207 3.02 8.27 6.50
N ILE A 208 2.93 8.44 7.82
CA ILE A 208 3.46 7.45 8.77
C ILE A 208 2.72 6.12 8.67
N ILE A 209 1.39 6.15 8.52
CA ILE A 209 0.57 4.94 8.39
C ILE A 209 0.85 4.25 7.05
N VAL A 210 0.85 4.99 5.95
CA VAL A 210 1.15 4.43 4.61
C VAL A 210 2.57 3.87 4.55
N ARG A 211 3.53 4.46 5.28
CA ARG A 211 4.87 3.89 5.45
C ARG A 211 4.81 2.50 6.12
N GLN A 212 3.92 2.28 7.10
CA GLN A 212 3.75 0.95 7.71
C GLN A 212 3.19 -0.06 6.71
N MET A 213 2.25 0.35 5.86
CA MET A 213 1.63 -0.51 4.85
C MET A 213 2.63 -1.00 3.78
N LEU A 214 3.69 -0.21 3.51
CA LEU A 214 4.73 -0.51 2.50
C LEU A 214 6.04 -1.06 3.11
N LYS A 215 5.99 -1.59 4.35
CA LYS A 215 7.19 -2.09 5.04
C LYS A 215 7.75 -3.40 4.50
N LYS A 216 6.95 -4.15 3.72
CA LYS A 216 7.32 -5.49 3.27
C LYS A 216 7.50 -5.57 1.76
N VAL A 217 8.31 -6.54 1.38
CA VAL A 217 8.59 -6.88 -0.01
C VAL A 217 8.41 -8.39 -0.19
N LYS A 218 7.96 -8.78 -1.38
CA LYS A 218 7.87 -10.18 -1.78
C LYS A 218 9.09 -10.54 -2.60
N VAL A 219 9.81 -11.59 -2.21
CA VAL A 219 10.98 -12.07 -2.94
C VAL A 219 10.52 -12.75 -4.23
N GLU A 220 11.08 -12.35 -5.37
CA GLU A 220 10.80 -12.99 -6.67
C GLU A 220 11.86 -14.05 -6.99
N ASP A 221 13.10 -13.62 -7.22
CA ASP A 221 14.27 -14.49 -7.36
C ASP A 221 15.16 -14.34 -6.13
N PRO A 222 15.39 -15.40 -5.34
CA PRO A 222 16.26 -15.34 -4.17
C PRO A 222 17.75 -15.18 -4.52
N GLY A 223 18.15 -15.45 -5.77
CA GLY A 223 19.56 -15.38 -6.17
C GLY A 223 20.46 -16.29 -5.32
N ASP A 224 21.55 -15.73 -4.79
CA ASP A 224 22.48 -16.42 -3.88
C ASP A 224 22.27 -16.00 -2.40
N THR A 225 21.10 -15.46 -2.05
CA THR A 225 20.74 -15.05 -0.68
C THR A 225 20.11 -16.20 0.11
N ASN A 226 19.82 -15.98 1.39
CA ASN A 226 19.13 -16.95 2.26
C ASN A 226 17.59 -16.91 2.14
N PHE A 227 17.03 -16.12 1.22
CA PHE A 227 15.58 -16.00 1.05
C PHE A 227 14.98 -17.18 0.25
N LEU A 228 13.68 -17.45 0.45
CA LEU A 228 12.92 -18.35 -0.40
C LEU A 228 12.06 -17.57 -1.40
N PRO A 229 11.81 -18.14 -2.59
CA PRO A 229 10.94 -17.50 -3.59
C PRO A 229 9.52 -17.37 -3.04
N GLY A 230 8.97 -16.17 -3.08
CA GLY A 230 7.65 -15.85 -2.56
C GLY A 230 7.61 -15.41 -1.09
N ASP A 231 8.75 -15.41 -0.39
CA ASP A 231 8.83 -14.95 1.00
C ASP A 231 8.42 -13.48 1.15
N GLN A 232 7.73 -13.18 2.25
CA GLN A 232 7.37 -11.81 2.63
C GLN A 232 8.28 -11.33 3.76
N VAL A 233 9.30 -10.55 3.39
CA VAL A 233 10.32 -10.06 4.30
C VAL A 233 10.23 -8.55 4.48
N TYR A 234 10.78 -8.05 5.58
CA TYR A 234 10.90 -6.62 5.79
C TYR A 234 11.83 -6.00 4.76
N LYS A 235 11.44 -4.83 4.26
CA LYS A 235 12.22 -4.06 3.29
C LYS A 235 13.64 -3.80 3.81
N SER A 236 13.79 -3.38 5.07
CA SER A 236 15.11 -3.16 5.70
C SER A 236 15.99 -4.39 5.62
N ASP A 237 15.48 -5.53 6.08
CA ASP A 237 16.22 -6.77 6.22
C ASP A 237 16.62 -7.32 4.84
N PHE A 238 15.72 -7.19 3.86
CA PHE A 238 15.98 -7.53 2.47
C PHE A 238 17.14 -6.72 1.87
N PHE A 239 17.11 -5.39 2.03
CA PHE A 239 18.16 -4.52 1.50
C PHE A 239 19.49 -4.73 2.22
N GLU A 240 19.48 -4.95 3.53
CA GLU A 240 20.68 -5.28 4.30
C GLU A 240 21.33 -6.59 3.82
N GLU A 241 20.53 -7.65 3.64
CA GLU A 241 21.06 -8.94 3.19
C GLU A 241 21.57 -8.87 1.74
N ASN A 242 20.85 -8.19 0.86
CA ASN A 242 21.32 -7.94 -0.50
C ASN A 242 22.62 -7.12 -0.54
N ALA A 243 22.76 -6.11 0.32
CA ALA A 243 23.99 -5.32 0.41
C ALA A 243 25.18 -6.18 0.89
N LYS A 244 24.95 -7.12 1.82
CA LYS A 244 25.97 -8.08 2.24
C LYS A 244 26.38 -9.02 1.12
N ILE A 245 25.43 -9.53 0.34
CA ILE A 245 25.68 -10.51 -0.72
C ILE A 245 26.31 -9.85 -1.96
N ALA A 246 25.96 -8.60 -2.28
CA ALA A 246 26.47 -7.88 -3.45
C ALA A 246 28.01 -7.80 -3.52
N ASN A 247 28.69 -7.80 -2.35
CA ASN A 247 30.14 -7.74 -2.26
C ASN A 247 30.84 -9.11 -2.19
N LYS A 248 30.07 -10.22 -2.20
CA LYS A 248 30.59 -11.57 -2.07
C LYS A 248 30.74 -12.29 -3.42
N LEU A 249 31.57 -13.33 -3.40
CA LEU A 249 31.87 -14.20 -4.54
C LEU A 249 31.41 -15.62 -4.24
N VAL A 250 30.86 -16.28 -5.25
CA VAL A 250 30.46 -17.68 -5.17
C VAL A 250 31.53 -18.52 -5.86
N VAL A 251 32.06 -19.51 -5.15
CA VAL A 251 33.06 -20.44 -5.69
C VAL A 251 32.38 -21.38 -6.69
N THR A 252 32.80 -21.35 -7.96
CA THR A 252 32.28 -22.24 -9.00
C THR A 252 33.16 -23.46 -9.21
N ASP A 253 34.46 -23.34 -8.95
CA ASP A 253 35.39 -24.47 -9.01
C ASP A 253 36.41 -24.27 -7.88
N PRO A 254 36.39 -25.13 -6.84
CA PRO A 254 37.27 -24.99 -5.69
C PRO A 254 38.74 -25.30 -5.99
N GLY A 255 39.07 -25.92 -7.15
CA GLY A 255 40.44 -26.28 -7.48
C GLY A 255 41.10 -27.16 -6.40
N ASP A 256 42.31 -26.78 -5.96
CA ASP A 256 43.02 -27.46 -4.85
C ASP A 256 42.86 -26.73 -3.50
N SER A 257 41.86 -25.87 -3.37
CA SER A 257 41.56 -25.15 -2.12
C SER A 257 40.67 -25.97 -1.19
N LEU A 258 40.54 -25.52 0.07
CA LEU A 258 39.62 -26.11 1.05
C LEU A 258 38.17 -25.64 0.87
N PHE A 259 37.87 -24.82 -0.14
CA PHE A 259 36.52 -24.34 -0.37
C PHE A 259 35.61 -25.44 -0.91
N ARG A 260 34.33 -25.36 -0.58
CA ARG A 260 33.28 -26.17 -1.20
C ARG A 260 32.74 -25.43 -2.41
N GLU A 261 32.39 -26.17 -3.46
CA GLU A 261 31.67 -25.62 -4.59
C GLU A 261 30.34 -25.01 -4.11
N GLY A 262 30.01 -23.81 -4.58
CA GLY A 262 28.85 -23.03 -4.13
C GLY A 262 29.05 -22.23 -2.84
N SER A 263 30.22 -22.30 -2.19
CA SER A 263 30.48 -21.49 -0.99
C SER A 263 30.60 -20.00 -1.32
N ILE A 264 30.02 -19.17 -0.46
CA ILE A 264 30.04 -17.71 -0.58
C ILE A 264 31.19 -17.16 0.25
N THR A 265 32.07 -16.37 -0.36
CA THR A 265 33.30 -15.86 0.27
C THR A 265 33.58 -14.42 -0.13
N ASP A 266 34.37 -13.71 0.68
CA ASP A 266 34.75 -12.35 0.37
C ASP A 266 35.87 -12.29 -0.66
N LYS A 267 35.87 -11.23 -1.48
CA LYS A 267 36.88 -11.00 -2.51
C LYS A 267 38.32 -11.03 -1.96
N LYS A 268 38.54 -10.42 -0.79
CA LYS A 268 39.87 -10.38 -0.15
C LYS A 268 40.40 -11.77 0.18
N THR A 269 39.52 -12.65 0.67
CA THR A 269 39.86 -14.01 1.09
C THR A 269 40.22 -14.88 -0.11
N VAL A 270 39.45 -14.76 -1.20
CA VAL A 270 39.71 -15.48 -2.45
C VAL A 270 41.02 -15.04 -3.09
N GLU A 271 41.34 -13.74 -3.08
CA GLU A 271 42.59 -13.22 -3.63
C GLU A 271 43.83 -13.72 -2.87
N LEU A 272 43.74 -13.76 -1.54
CA LEU A 272 44.83 -14.25 -0.69
C LEU A 272 45.11 -15.75 -0.92
N ILE A 273 44.05 -16.56 -0.95
CA ILE A 273 44.16 -18.00 -1.20
C ILE A 273 44.66 -18.28 -2.60
N ASN A 274 44.19 -17.55 -3.62
CA ASN A 274 44.71 -17.70 -4.98
C ASN A 274 46.19 -17.29 -5.11
N LYS A 275 46.66 -16.33 -4.30
CA LYS A 275 48.08 -15.96 -4.25
C LYS A 275 48.93 -17.11 -3.69
N ASP A 276 48.46 -17.75 -2.62
CA ASP A 276 49.19 -18.85 -1.98
C ASP A 276 49.14 -20.14 -2.81
N LEU A 277 48.01 -20.44 -3.47
CA LEU A 277 47.91 -21.55 -4.42
C LEU A 277 48.83 -21.36 -5.63
N LYS A 278 48.97 -20.13 -6.13
CA LYS A 278 49.92 -19.81 -7.21
C LYS A 278 51.38 -20.02 -6.78
N LYS A 279 51.75 -19.62 -5.56
CA LYS A 279 53.10 -19.89 -5.01
C LYS A 279 53.37 -21.39 -4.88
N ALA A 280 52.34 -22.16 -4.49
CA ALA A 280 52.42 -23.62 -4.37
C ALA A 280 52.28 -24.38 -5.71
N LYS A 281 52.19 -23.68 -6.86
CA LYS A 281 51.94 -24.27 -8.20
C LYS A 281 50.68 -25.15 -8.28
N LYS A 282 49.67 -24.83 -7.48
CA LYS A 282 48.36 -25.52 -7.44
C LYS A 282 47.32 -24.81 -8.31
N LYS A 283 46.22 -25.49 -8.63
CA LYS A 283 45.14 -24.91 -9.44
C LYS A 283 44.40 -23.81 -8.66
N PRO A 284 44.25 -22.60 -9.23
CA PRO A 284 43.54 -21.51 -8.57
C PRO A 284 42.02 -21.75 -8.57
N VAL A 285 41.36 -21.16 -7.58
CA VAL A 285 39.90 -21.20 -7.39
C VAL A 285 39.22 -20.32 -8.45
N LYS A 286 38.21 -20.85 -9.14
CA LYS A 286 37.33 -20.05 -10.00
C LYS A 286 36.10 -19.61 -9.22
N PHE A 287 35.66 -18.39 -9.51
CA PHE A 287 34.53 -17.77 -8.83
C PHE A 287 33.68 -16.96 -9.80
N ARG A 288 32.40 -16.82 -9.45
CA ARG A 288 31.48 -15.86 -10.05
C ARG A 288 31.06 -14.81 -9.01
N LYS A 289 30.57 -13.66 -9.46
CA LYS A 289 29.93 -12.70 -8.55
C LYS A 289 28.63 -13.29 -8.02
N ALA A 290 28.33 -13.05 -6.74
CA ALA A 290 27.06 -13.42 -6.17
C ALA A 290 25.94 -12.58 -6.78
N ARG A 291 24.78 -13.21 -7.00
CA ARG A 291 23.56 -12.56 -7.51
C ARG A 291 22.69 -12.14 -6.33
N PRO A 292 22.37 -10.84 -6.17
CA PRO A 292 21.44 -10.39 -5.15
C PRO A 292 20.03 -10.87 -5.48
N ALA A 293 19.16 -10.93 -4.48
CA ALA A 293 17.75 -11.27 -4.68
C ALA A 293 17.00 -10.13 -5.36
N THR A 294 15.98 -10.45 -6.15
CA THR A 294 15.00 -9.51 -6.69
C THR A 294 13.71 -9.56 -5.87
N PHE A 295 12.95 -8.46 -5.90
CA PHE A 295 11.73 -8.34 -5.13
C PHE A 295 10.70 -7.48 -5.85
N THR A 296 9.44 -7.69 -5.46
CA THR A 296 8.32 -6.81 -5.80
C THR A 296 7.79 -6.18 -4.51
N PRO A 297 7.61 -4.85 -4.47
CA PRO A 297 7.07 -4.18 -3.29
C PRO A 297 5.65 -4.67 -3.02
N MET A 298 5.29 -4.77 -1.74
CA MET A 298 3.96 -5.22 -1.32
C MET A 298 3.27 -4.14 -0.53
N LEU A 299 2.01 -3.87 -0.86
CA LEU A 299 1.12 -3.04 -0.07
C LEU A 299 0.25 -3.94 0.80
N LEU A 300 0.36 -3.79 2.11
CA LEU A 300 -0.45 -4.53 3.08
C LEU A 300 -1.46 -3.59 3.75
N GLY A 301 -2.66 -4.10 4.00
CA GLY A 301 -3.62 -3.43 4.88
C GLY A 301 -3.06 -3.26 6.30
N ILE A 302 -3.53 -2.28 7.05
CA ILE A 302 -3.04 -1.99 8.41
C ILE A 302 -3.22 -3.17 9.36
N THR A 303 -4.30 -3.96 9.23
CA THR A 303 -4.51 -5.17 10.05
C THR A 303 -3.44 -6.23 9.76
N GLN A 304 -3.22 -6.54 8.48
CA GLN A 304 -2.21 -7.52 8.06
C GLN A 304 -0.77 -7.04 8.35
N ALA A 305 -0.51 -5.74 8.23
CA ALA A 305 0.77 -5.15 8.61
C ALA A 305 1.01 -5.26 10.13
N ALA A 306 -0.03 -5.11 10.97
CA ALA A 306 0.05 -5.22 12.42
C ALA A 306 0.20 -6.68 12.90
N LEU A 307 -0.47 -7.64 12.25
CA LEU A 307 -0.34 -9.07 12.60
C LEU A 307 1.03 -9.64 12.25
N THR A 308 1.69 -9.06 11.25
CA THR A 308 2.96 -9.59 10.74
C THR A 308 4.19 -8.80 11.21
N THR A 309 4.07 -8.12 12.36
CA THR A 309 5.17 -7.41 13.05
C THR A 309 6.33 -8.35 13.42
N LYS A 310 7.54 -7.80 13.61
CA LYS A 310 8.70 -8.60 14.05
C LYS A 310 8.47 -9.20 15.44
N SER A 311 7.96 -8.39 16.35
CA SER A 311 7.54 -8.87 17.67
C SER A 311 6.27 -9.70 17.56
N PHE A 312 6.36 -10.94 18.04
CA PHE A 312 5.19 -11.78 18.20
C PHE A 312 4.36 -11.38 19.43
N ILE A 313 4.99 -10.78 20.47
CA ILE A 313 4.30 -10.29 21.67
C ILE A 313 3.36 -9.13 21.29
N SER A 314 3.86 -8.16 20.53
CA SER A 314 3.06 -7.04 20.03
C SER A 314 2.00 -7.48 19.02
N ALA A 315 2.31 -8.44 18.13
CA ALA A 315 1.33 -9.00 17.19
C ALA A 315 0.19 -9.70 17.93
N ALA A 316 0.52 -10.56 18.90
CA ALA A 316 -0.47 -11.30 19.69
C ALA A 316 -1.37 -10.35 20.50
N SER A 317 -0.85 -9.20 20.92
CA SER A 317 -1.65 -8.19 21.62
C SER A 317 -2.71 -7.49 20.74
N PHE A 318 -2.64 -7.63 19.41
CA PHE A 318 -3.57 -6.96 18.49
C PHE A 318 -4.81 -7.82 18.24
N GLN A 319 -4.66 -8.92 17.50
CA GLN A 319 -5.73 -9.88 17.13
C GLN A 319 -5.11 -11.27 16.89
N GLU A 320 -5.95 -12.29 16.67
CA GLU A 320 -5.52 -13.64 16.26
C GLU A 320 -4.44 -14.28 17.16
N THR A 321 -4.55 -14.06 18.48
CA THR A 321 -3.57 -14.49 19.51
C THR A 321 -3.12 -15.94 19.36
N THR A 322 -4.06 -16.87 19.17
CA THR A 322 -3.76 -18.30 19.05
C THR A 322 -2.90 -18.61 17.83
N GLN A 323 -3.20 -17.99 16.68
CA GLN A 323 -2.44 -18.20 15.45
C GLN A 323 -1.03 -17.63 15.59
N VAL A 324 -0.91 -16.38 16.05
CA VAL A 324 0.39 -15.71 16.22
C VAL A 324 1.32 -16.47 17.16
N LEU A 325 0.81 -16.94 18.31
CA LEU A 325 1.60 -17.70 19.28
C LEU A 325 1.98 -19.09 18.76
N THR A 326 1.09 -19.74 18.01
CA THR A 326 1.38 -21.05 17.41
C THR A 326 2.50 -20.93 16.37
N ASP A 327 2.42 -19.94 15.48
CA ASP A 327 3.45 -19.69 14.47
C ASP A 327 4.79 -19.32 15.12
N ALA A 328 4.77 -18.52 16.18
CA ALA A 328 5.97 -18.17 16.94
C ALA A 328 6.60 -19.40 17.63
N ALA A 329 5.78 -20.29 18.21
CA ALA A 329 6.24 -21.51 18.87
C ALA A 329 6.84 -22.50 17.86
N ILE A 330 6.20 -22.70 16.70
CA ILE A 330 6.70 -23.58 15.63
C ILE A 330 8.04 -23.07 15.10
N ALA A 331 8.15 -21.76 14.88
CA ALA A 331 9.37 -21.15 14.36
C ALA A 331 10.46 -20.92 15.44
N GLY A 332 10.16 -21.15 16.73
CA GLY A 332 11.07 -20.86 17.83
C GLY A 332 11.49 -19.39 17.87
N LYS A 333 10.56 -18.46 17.63
CA LYS A 333 10.86 -17.02 17.54
C LYS A 333 11.27 -16.46 18.90
N GLU A 334 12.29 -15.60 18.88
CA GLU A 334 12.72 -14.77 19.99
C GLU A 334 12.29 -13.31 19.74
N ASP A 335 12.00 -12.58 20.82
CA ASP A 335 11.58 -11.17 20.75
C ASP A 335 12.69 -10.26 21.29
N GLU A 336 13.12 -9.28 20.49
CA GLU A 336 14.21 -8.35 20.84
C GLU A 336 13.71 -7.13 21.65
N LEU A 337 12.41 -7.02 21.93
CA LEU A 337 11.79 -5.96 22.73
C LEU A 337 12.15 -4.55 22.22
N ILE A 338 12.17 -4.37 20.91
CA ILE A 338 12.54 -3.09 20.27
C ILE A 338 11.36 -2.12 20.24
N GLY A 339 10.13 -2.62 20.23
CA GLY A 339 8.93 -1.80 20.09
C GLY A 339 8.40 -1.24 21.40
N LEU A 340 7.30 -0.49 21.30
CA LEU A 340 6.65 0.13 22.45
C LEU A 340 5.81 -0.89 23.23
N LYS A 341 5.01 -1.71 22.53
CA LYS A 341 4.00 -2.56 23.14
C LYS A 341 4.60 -3.70 23.94
N GLU A 342 5.68 -4.31 23.46
CA GLU A 342 6.34 -5.43 24.13
C GLU A 342 6.88 -4.98 25.48
N ASN A 343 7.52 -3.80 25.52
CA ASN A 343 8.05 -3.23 26.75
C ASN A 343 6.94 -2.83 27.73
N VAL A 344 5.82 -2.26 27.25
CA VAL A 344 4.67 -1.97 28.11
C VAL A 344 4.09 -3.25 28.73
N ILE A 345 3.91 -4.31 27.93
CA ILE A 345 3.32 -5.58 28.39
C ILE A 345 4.22 -6.24 29.46
N LEU A 346 5.53 -6.13 29.33
CA LEU A 346 6.51 -6.72 30.26
C LEU A 346 6.86 -5.80 31.45
N GLY A 347 6.41 -4.54 31.44
CA GLY A 347 6.73 -3.57 32.49
C GLY A 347 8.13 -2.95 32.38
N HIS A 348 8.74 -2.98 31.20
CA HIS A 348 10.01 -2.31 30.91
C HIS A 348 9.79 -0.84 30.49
N LEU A 349 10.86 -0.04 30.55
CA LEU A 349 10.85 1.31 30.00
C LEU A 349 10.60 1.26 28.48
N ILE A 350 9.69 2.13 28.01
CA ILE A 350 9.38 2.22 26.58
C ILE A 350 10.56 2.87 25.83
N PRO A 351 10.91 2.38 24.63
CA PRO A 351 12.01 2.92 23.82
C PRO A 351 11.64 4.23 23.10
N ALA A 352 11.03 5.17 23.82
CA ALA A 352 10.67 6.50 23.35
C ALA A 352 10.74 7.53 24.48
N GLY A 353 10.96 8.80 24.13
CA GLY A 353 11.13 9.86 25.12
C GLY A 353 12.32 9.59 26.03
N THR A 354 12.11 9.60 27.34
CA THR A 354 13.14 9.36 28.36
C THR A 354 13.70 7.94 28.37
N GLY A 355 12.98 6.96 27.80
CA GLY A 355 13.44 5.56 27.72
C GLY A 355 14.16 5.21 26.41
N MET A 356 14.56 6.19 25.59
CA MET A 356 15.37 5.90 24.41
C MET A 356 16.74 5.33 24.81
N ARG A 357 17.08 4.14 24.29
CA ARG A 357 18.35 3.44 24.54
C ARG A 357 19.62 4.24 24.18
N GLN A 358 19.47 5.29 23.38
CA GLN A 358 20.57 6.21 23.05
C GLN A 358 21.02 7.03 24.28
N TYR A 359 20.12 7.24 25.24
CA TYR A 359 20.42 7.94 26.49
C TYR A 359 21.05 7.03 27.54
N ASP A 360 20.89 5.69 27.43
CA ASP A 360 21.43 4.73 28.40
C ASP A 360 22.95 4.86 28.58
N ASN A 361 23.66 5.22 27.50
CA ASN A 361 25.12 5.38 27.48
C ASN A 361 25.56 6.80 27.08
N ALA A 362 24.65 7.78 27.13
CA ALA A 362 25.02 9.16 26.84
C ALA A 362 25.82 9.72 28.02
N LEU A 363 27.13 9.88 27.82
CA LEU A 363 27.98 10.62 28.74
C LEU A 363 27.60 12.10 28.63
N ILE A 364 26.90 12.61 29.63
CA ILE A 364 26.59 14.03 29.75
C ILE A 364 27.75 14.64 30.53
N GLU A 365 28.62 15.39 29.86
CA GLU A 365 29.51 16.32 30.55
C GLU A 365 28.64 17.48 31.04
N VAL A 366 28.41 17.52 32.35
CA VAL A 366 27.82 18.69 33.00
C VAL A 366 28.97 19.64 33.26
N GLU A 367 29.06 20.74 32.52
CA GLU A 367 29.81 21.91 32.97
C GLU A 367 29.05 22.48 34.16
N ILE A 368 29.46 22.06 35.36
CA ILE A 368 28.99 22.69 36.60
C ILE A 368 29.75 24.02 36.67
N ASP A 369 29.04 25.14 36.54
CA ASP A 369 29.63 26.43 36.87
C ASP A 369 30.05 26.40 38.35
N GLU A 370 31.34 26.66 38.63
CA GLU A 370 31.89 26.65 40.01
C GLU A 370 31.13 27.61 40.97
N GLU A 371 30.32 28.53 40.42
CA GLU A 371 29.43 29.41 41.19
C GLU A 371 28.17 28.70 41.71
N GLU A 372 27.61 27.73 40.99
CA GLU A 372 26.45 26.95 41.45
C GLU A 372 26.85 25.92 42.52
N GLU A 373 28.06 25.37 42.43
CA GLU A 373 28.60 24.44 43.45
C GLU A 373 28.84 25.17 44.79
N LYS A 374 29.40 26.38 44.75
CA LYS A 374 29.58 27.23 45.94
C LYS A 374 28.24 27.71 46.53
N ALA A 375 27.26 28.03 45.69
CA ALA A 375 25.94 28.43 46.16
C ALA A 375 25.18 27.25 46.82
N ALA A 376 25.39 26.03 46.34
CA ALA A 376 24.82 24.82 46.94
C ALA A 376 25.50 24.46 48.28
N GLU A 377 26.83 24.65 48.40
CA GLU A 377 27.57 24.44 49.65
C GLU A 377 27.22 25.51 50.72
N GLU A 378 27.13 26.79 50.36
CA GLU A 378 26.75 27.87 51.29
C GLU A 378 25.28 27.78 51.75
N GLY A 379 24.40 27.24 50.90
CA GLY A 379 22.99 26.97 51.25
C GLY A 379 22.80 25.78 52.20
N ALA A 380 23.74 24.83 52.22
CA ALA A 380 23.70 23.68 53.11
C ALA A 380 24.24 24.02 54.52
N GLU A 381 25.32 24.81 54.62
CA GLU A 381 25.88 25.22 55.91
C GLU A 381 24.96 26.17 56.71
N SER A 382 24.12 26.93 56.02
CA SER A 382 23.16 27.84 56.66
C SER A 382 21.92 27.12 57.24
N GLN A 383 21.59 25.92 56.78
CA GLN A 383 20.47 25.13 57.32
C GLN A 383 20.84 24.27 58.54
N GLU A 384 22.11 23.97 58.76
CA GLU A 384 22.55 23.17 59.92
C GLU A 384 22.67 23.98 61.22
N GLN A 385 22.64 25.32 61.18
CA GLN A 385 22.79 26.17 62.38
C GLN A 385 21.48 26.63 63.05
N GLU A 386 20.30 26.37 62.45
CA GLU A 386 18.99 26.71 63.03
C GLU A 386 18.12 25.47 63.30
N ALA A 387 18.48 24.67 64.31
CA ALA A 387 17.54 23.76 64.94
C ALA A 387 17.79 23.66 66.45
N PRO A 388 16.87 24.12 67.34
CA PRO A 388 16.99 23.87 68.76
C PRO A 388 16.46 22.47 69.11
N ALA A 389 17.16 21.80 70.02
CA ALA A 389 16.79 20.51 70.57
C ALA A 389 15.61 20.60 71.55
N THR A 390 14.55 19.80 71.35
CA THR A 390 13.67 19.31 72.42
C THR A 390 13.04 17.94 72.10
N GLU A 391 13.54 16.93 72.83
CA GLU A 391 12.89 15.77 73.46
C GLU A 391 11.97 14.79 72.71
N ASN A 392 12.44 13.54 72.73
CA ASN A 392 11.78 12.26 72.49
C ASN A 392 10.44 12.06 73.21
N LYS A 393 9.46 11.47 72.50
CA LYS A 393 8.62 10.39 73.01
C LYS A 393 8.03 9.56 71.86
N ILE A 394 8.49 8.31 71.76
CA ILE A 394 7.86 7.23 70.98
C ILE A 394 6.74 6.62 71.86
N PRO A 395 5.62 6.15 71.27
CA PRO A 395 5.43 4.70 71.33
C PRO A 395 4.87 4.08 70.03
N GLN A 396 5.01 2.76 70.01
CA GLN A 396 4.86 1.79 68.93
C GLN A 396 3.43 1.50 68.46
N SER A 397 3.36 0.98 67.22
CA SER A 397 2.46 -0.02 66.61
C SER A 397 1.11 -0.35 67.26
N ASP A 398 0.05 -0.36 66.44
CA ASP A 398 -0.72 -1.60 66.25
C ASP A 398 -1.46 -1.64 64.90
N SER A 399 -1.68 -2.86 64.45
CA SER A 399 -2.25 -3.28 63.16
C SER A 399 -3.77 -3.46 63.18
N GLY A 400 -4.43 -3.16 62.07
CA GLY A 400 -5.57 -3.93 61.54
C GLY A 400 -6.99 -3.63 62.05
N GLU A 401 -7.98 -3.88 61.17
CA GLU A 401 -9.45 -3.70 61.31
C GLU A 401 -9.89 -2.22 61.15
N GLU A 402 -10.88 -1.82 60.36
CA GLU A 402 -12.16 -2.39 59.93
C GLU A 402 -12.57 -1.76 58.59
N LEU A 403 -13.18 -2.52 57.67
CA LEU A 403 -14.06 -1.97 56.62
C LEU A 403 -14.95 -3.11 56.08
N LYS A 404 -15.90 -3.52 56.92
CA LYS A 404 -17.14 -4.16 56.51
C LYS A 404 -18.28 -3.44 57.22
N ASP A 405 -19.31 -3.17 56.45
CA ASP A 405 -20.69 -2.91 56.83
C ASP A 405 -21.19 -1.53 56.40
N GLN A 406 -21.81 -1.53 55.22
CA GLN A 406 -23.05 -0.79 54.99
C GLN A 406 -23.73 -1.33 53.72
N GLN A 407 -24.45 -2.44 53.88
CA GLN A 407 -25.64 -2.74 53.09
C GLN A 407 -26.81 -2.93 54.06
N LYS A 408 -27.81 -2.04 53.95
CA LYS A 408 -29.26 -2.31 53.86
C LYS A 408 -30.10 -1.22 54.54
N ILE A 409 -31.31 -1.06 53.96
CA ILE A 409 -32.52 -0.35 54.42
C ILE A 409 -32.58 1.09 53.85
N GLU A 410 -33.53 1.49 52.99
CA GLU A 410 -34.84 0.93 52.64
C GLU A 410 -35.46 1.61 51.40
N LYS A 411 -36.38 0.87 50.75
CA LYS A 411 -37.49 1.26 49.84
C LYS A 411 -37.23 1.43 48.35
#